data_AF-A0A6L3II01-F1
#
_entry.id   AF-A0A6L3II01-F1
#
_cell.length_a   1.000
_cell.length_b   1.000
_cell.length_c   1.000
_cell.angle_alpha   90.00
_cell.angle_beta   90.00
_cell.angle_gamma   90.00
#
_symmetry.space_group_name_H-M   'P 1'
#
loop_
_entity.id
_entity.type
_entity.pdbx_description
1 polymer ?
#
loop_
_entity_poly.entity_id
_entity_poly.type
_entity_poly.pdbx_seq_one_letter_code
_entity_poly.pdbx_strand_id
1 'polypeptide(L)'
;MPNRSTKLKVAFGYILLTALLFISIGYIYQEMKSLSGTGDDEAILSQRRHVTNQIIGQLYQAEVIGQSLSTGQIEQYYRYQRAMKQATTALDSLRTLLTDSIQLARLDTVGMLFMDKERNMRNLLKAIQDGGTDILYKQHIDELIAQQDSLLSLPHVRKKVITHTNSYIIRKKPKSFFKRLGEVFSPGKADSTQVNNVIQEEYTDTLTEAYSPADTVVTMLKNIQSRVTDTQQERMEMVNRRTQSLRLSGLKLSQKVNQLLSTIEEEEQALAQNKHIQEEYIRQSSIRTVAGIAIVAVVLAIFFLVLIWRDITRSNHYRRELEKAKRRAEDLLAAREKLMLTITHDIKAPVGSILGYTDLLERITTEERQRFYLN
;
A
#
# COMPACT_ATOMS: atom_id res chain seq x y z
N MET A 1 -70.59 34.27 -2.23
CA MET A 1 -69.21 34.15 -1.73
C MET A 1 -69.00 32.73 -1.22
N PRO A 2 -67.93 32.01 -1.58
CA PRO A 2 -67.69 30.69 -0.97
C PRO A 2 -67.44 30.92 0.53
N ASN A 3 -68.01 30.06 1.38
CA ASN A 3 -67.95 30.22 2.82
C ASN A 3 -66.49 30.33 3.27
N ARG A 4 -66.12 31.31 4.11
CA ARG A 4 -64.71 31.51 4.54
C ARG A 4 -64.09 30.21 5.10
N SER A 5 -64.93 29.38 5.72
CA SER A 5 -64.54 28.08 6.27
C SER A 5 -64.11 27.04 5.23
N THR A 6 -64.71 26.98 4.04
CA THR A 6 -64.30 26.01 3.00
C THR A 6 -62.99 26.42 2.33
N LYS A 7 -62.80 27.73 2.07
CA LYS A 7 -61.52 28.26 1.59
C LYS A 7 -60.38 28.02 2.60
N LEU A 8 -60.63 28.22 3.89
CA LEU A 8 -59.67 27.94 4.96
C LEU A 8 -59.32 26.46 5.08
N LYS A 9 -60.31 25.57 5.00
CA LYS A 9 -60.08 24.11 5.03
C LYS A 9 -59.25 23.62 3.85
N VAL A 10 -59.50 24.15 2.65
CA VAL A 10 -58.72 23.83 1.45
C VAL A 10 -57.30 24.37 1.55
N ALA A 11 -57.14 25.63 1.99
CA ALA A 11 -55.81 26.22 2.22
C ALA A 11 -55.00 25.42 3.25
N PHE A 12 -55.64 24.99 4.34
CA PHE A 12 -55.00 24.15 5.36
C PHE A 12 -54.59 22.78 4.80
N GLY A 13 -55.42 22.16 3.96
CA GLY A 13 -55.09 20.89 3.29
C GLY A 13 -53.85 21.00 2.39
N TYR A 14 -53.75 22.09 1.61
CA TYR A 14 -52.57 22.33 0.77
C TYR A 14 -51.31 22.61 1.60
N ILE A 15 -51.41 23.41 2.67
CA ILE A 15 -50.28 23.69 3.58
C ILE A 15 -49.80 22.41 4.28
N LEU A 16 -50.72 21.53 4.70
CA LEU A 16 -50.37 20.26 5.31
C LEU A 16 -49.65 19.34 4.30
N LEU A 17 -50.13 19.30 3.05
CA LEU A 17 -49.56 18.46 2.00
C LEU A 17 -48.15 18.93 1.58
N THR A 18 -47.95 20.25 1.48
CA THR A 18 -46.60 20.79 1.23
C THR A 18 -45.67 20.54 2.40
N ALA A 19 -46.13 20.72 3.65
CA ALA A 19 -45.33 20.40 4.84
C ALA A 19 -44.92 18.92 4.87
N LEU A 20 -45.84 18.00 4.57
CA LEU A 20 -45.56 16.57 4.53
C LEU A 20 -44.54 16.22 3.44
N LEU A 21 -44.62 16.89 2.28
CA LEU A 21 -43.64 16.74 1.20
C LEU A 21 -42.24 17.21 1.63
N PHE A 22 -42.14 18.37 2.29
CA PHE A 22 -40.85 18.85 2.82
C PHE A 22 -40.27 17.94 3.91
N ILE A 23 -41.12 17.41 4.81
CA ILE A 23 -40.70 16.45 5.83
C ILE A 23 -40.19 15.16 5.18
N SER A 24 -40.91 14.65 4.17
CA SER A 24 -40.50 13.43 3.45
C SER A 24 -39.19 13.63 2.71
N ILE A 25 -38.99 14.76 2.03
CA ILE A 25 -37.74 15.09 1.34
C ILE A 25 -36.59 15.26 2.35
N GLY A 26 -36.84 15.97 3.47
CA GLY A 26 -35.84 16.16 4.52
C GLY A 26 -35.39 14.84 5.14
N TYR A 27 -36.33 13.92 5.39
CA TYR A 27 -36.03 12.59 5.90
C TYR A 27 -35.23 11.75 4.89
N ILE A 28 -35.63 11.75 3.61
CA ILE A 28 -34.89 11.07 2.54
C ILE A 28 -33.47 11.63 2.43
N TYR A 29 -33.30 12.96 2.53
CA TYR A 29 -31.99 13.60 2.49
C TYR A 29 -31.11 13.22 3.69
N GLN A 30 -31.69 13.17 4.89
CA GLN A 30 -30.99 12.77 6.10
C GLN A 30 -30.54 11.29 6.04
N GLU A 31 -31.43 10.41 5.55
CA GLU A 31 -31.14 8.99 5.35
C GLU A 31 -30.04 8.79 4.29
N MET A 32 -30.13 9.48 3.15
CA MET A 32 -29.11 9.46 2.10
C MET A 32 -27.74 9.92 2.62
N LYS A 33 -27.72 10.94 3.48
CA LYS A 33 -26.49 11.44 4.10
C LYS A 33 -25.89 10.47 5.11
N SER A 34 -26.71 9.75 5.86
CA SER A 34 -26.27 8.65 6.74
C SER A 34 -25.59 7.52 5.96
N LEU A 35 -26.05 7.25 4.73
CA LEU A 35 -25.45 6.27 3.83
C LEU A 35 -24.19 6.78 3.12
N SER A 36 -24.09 8.09 2.88
CA SER A 36 -22.90 8.71 2.27
C SER A 36 -21.71 8.89 3.24
N GLY A 37 -21.93 8.81 4.56
CA GLY A 37 -20.86 8.89 5.56
C GLY A 37 -19.85 7.74 5.53
N THR A 38 -20.20 6.60 4.90
CA THR A 38 -19.30 5.46 4.68
C THR A 38 -18.22 5.73 3.63
N GLY A 39 -18.44 6.67 2.70
CA GLY A 39 -17.53 6.88 1.57
C GLY A 39 -16.11 7.29 1.98
N ASP A 40 -15.96 8.06 3.07
CA ASP A 40 -14.66 8.47 3.59
C ASP A 40 -13.93 7.30 4.27
N ASP A 41 -14.65 6.45 5.01
CA ASP A 41 -14.12 5.23 5.62
C ASP A 41 -13.65 4.22 4.57
N GLU A 42 -14.41 4.05 3.48
CA GLU A 42 -14.08 3.16 2.37
C GLU A 42 -12.88 3.69 1.57
N ALA A 43 -12.78 5.02 1.38
CA ALA A 43 -11.61 5.65 0.77
C ALA A 43 -10.35 5.42 1.61
N ILE A 44 -10.40 5.62 2.94
CA ILE A 44 -9.28 5.37 3.85
C ILE A 44 -8.86 3.88 3.82
N LEU A 45 -9.83 2.96 3.88
CA LEU A 45 -9.57 1.53 3.80
C LEU A 45 -8.91 1.14 2.47
N SER A 46 -9.42 1.66 1.36
CA SER A 46 -8.86 1.40 0.02
C SER A 46 -7.41 1.92 -0.09
N GLN A 47 -7.12 3.07 0.51
CA GLN A 47 -5.79 3.65 0.55
C GLN A 47 -4.84 2.82 1.41
N ARG A 48 -5.28 2.36 2.59
CA ARG A 48 -4.51 1.42 3.44
C ARG A 48 -4.17 0.14 2.68
N ARG A 49 -5.15 -0.45 1.98
CA ARG A 49 -4.93 -1.65 1.16
C ARG A 49 -3.95 -1.40 0.02
N HIS A 50 -4.06 -0.26 -0.66
CA HIS A 50 -3.12 0.09 -1.74
C HIS A 50 -1.67 0.18 -1.23
N VAL A 51 -1.46 0.85 -0.10
CA VAL A 51 -0.13 0.97 0.52
C VAL A 51 0.38 -0.39 1.00
N THR A 52 -0.48 -1.23 1.58
CA THR A 52 -0.13 -2.60 2.01
C THR A 52 0.36 -3.44 0.83
N ASN A 53 -0.38 -3.44 -0.28
CA ASN A 53 0.01 -4.12 -1.51
C ASN A 53 1.30 -3.58 -2.11
N GLN A 54 1.54 -2.28 -2.01
CA GLN A 54 2.79 -1.67 -2.42
C GLN A 54 3.97 -2.20 -1.58
N ILE A 55 3.80 -2.35 -0.26
CA ILE A 55 4.83 -2.93 0.62
C ILE A 55 5.13 -4.38 0.21
N ILE A 56 4.10 -5.22 0.02
CA ILE A 56 4.25 -6.62 -0.43
C ILE A 56 5.01 -6.67 -1.75
N GLY A 57 4.60 -5.86 -2.73
CA GLY A 57 5.21 -5.82 -4.06
C GLY A 57 6.69 -5.41 -4.02
N GLN A 58 7.03 -4.37 -3.26
CA GLN A 58 8.42 -3.92 -3.11
C GLN A 58 9.28 -4.95 -2.35
N LEU A 59 8.71 -5.61 -1.34
CA LEU A 59 9.40 -6.67 -0.61
C LEU A 59 9.67 -7.90 -1.50
N TYR A 60 8.72 -8.26 -2.35
CA TYR A 60 8.91 -9.32 -3.34
C TYR A 60 9.99 -8.96 -4.36
N GLN A 61 10.00 -7.72 -4.88
CA GLN A 61 11.07 -7.25 -5.75
C GLN A 61 12.43 -7.29 -5.06
N ALA A 62 12.51 -6.86 -3.79
CA ALA A 62 13.72 -6.96 -3.00
C ALA A 62 14.16 -8.41 -2.79
N GLU A 63 13.24 -9.37 -2.65
CA GLU A 63 13.56 -10.80 -2.54
C GLU A 63 14.14 -11.36 -3.83
N VAL A 64 13.52 -11.07 -4.98
CA VAL A 64 14.01 -11.51 -6.30
C VAL A 64 15.43 -10.96 -6.56
N ILE A 65 15.66 -9.68 -6.25
CA ILE A 65 17.00 -9.09 -6.36
C ILE A 65 17.95 -9.69 -5.30
N GLY A 66 17.45 -10.01 -4.10
CA GLY A 66 18.23 -10.67 -3.06
C GLY A 66 18.75 -12.04 -3.48
N GLN A 67 17.96 -12.80 -4.24
CA GLN A 67 18.39 -14.07 -4.82
C GLN A 67 19.49 -13.88 -5.87
N SER A 68 19.35 -12.91 -6.77
CA SER A 68 20.36 -12.62 -7.79
C SER A 68 21.69 -12.16 -7.15
N LEU A 69 21.61 -11.30 -6.14
CA LEU A 69 22.76 -10.89 -5.31
C LEU A 69 23.45 -12.07 -4.66
N SER A 70 22.66 -13.01 -4.15
CA SER A 70 23.17 -14.21 -3.53
C SER A 70 23.92 -15.12 -4.50
N THR A 71 23.67 -15.03 -5.81
CA THR A 71 24.43 -15.76 -6.85
C THR A 71 25.69 -15.05 -7.33
N GLY A 72 26.03 -13.89 -6.75
CA GLY A 72 27.27 -13.15 -7.05
C GLY A 72 27.08 -11.91 -7.93
N GLN A 73 25.85 -11.50 -8.24
CA GLN A 73 25.56 -10.30 -9.03
C GLN A 73 25.60 -9.02 -8.18
N ILE A 74 26.76 -8.71 -7.58
CA ILE A 74 26.95 -7.64 -6.58
C ILE A 74 26.56 -6.25 -7.11
N GLU A 75 26.73 -6.01 -8.42
CA GLU A 75 26.32 -4.77 -9.10
C GLU A 75 24.83 -4.43 -8.94
N GLN A 76 23.97 -5.39 -8.57
CA GLN A 76 22.54 -5.15 -8.39
C GLN A 76 22.18 -4.67 -6.98
N TYR A 77 23.16 -4.48 -6.09
CA TYR A 77 22.90 -4.13 -4.68
C TYR A 77 22.17 -2.80 -4.54
N TYR A 78 22.44 -1.83 -5.42
CA TYR A 78 21.71 -0.56 -5.44
C TYR A 78 20.21 -0.75 -5.70
N ARG A 79 19.81 -1.73 -6.53
CA ARG A 79 18.40 -2.02 -6.83
C ARG A 79 17.71 -2.61 -5.61
N TYR A 80 18.39 -3.51 -4.91
CA TYR A 80 17.91 -4.07 -3.65
C TYR A 80 17.68 -2.97 -2.61
N GLN A 81 18.67 -2.10 -2.41
CA GLN A 81 18.57 -0.99 -1.47
C GLN A 81 17.45 -0.02 -1.83
N ARG A 82 17.25 0.25 -3.13
CA ARG A 82 16.13 1.07 -3.62
C ARG A 82 14.78 0.44 -3.31
N ALA A 83 14.59 -0.85 -3.59
CA ALA A 83 13.34 -1.57 -3.31
C ALA A 83 13.05 -1.60 -1.80
N MET A 84 14.05 -1.87 -0.96
CA MET A 84 13.92 -1.81 0.50
C MET A 84 13.54 -0.40 0.98
N LYS A 85 14.18 0.65 0.43
CA LYS A 85 13.83 2.04 0.75
C LYS A 85 12.38 2.38 0.37
N GLN A 86 11.92 1.93 -0.80
CA GLN A 86 10.53 2.13 -1.23
C GLN A 86 9.55 1.38 -0.31
N ALA A 87 9.90 0.16 0.12
CA ALA A 87 9.11 -0.59 1.09
C ALA A 87 9.05 0.14 2.45
N THR A 88 10.16 0.70 2.95
CA THR A 88 10.17 1.48 4.20
C THR A 88 9.35 2.75 4.10
N THR A 89 9.40 3.48 2.98
CA THR A 89 8.58 4.69 2.79
C THR A 89 7.09 4.36 2.71
N ALA A 90 6.74 3.24 2.07
CA ALA A 90 5.36 2.75 2.07
C ALA A 90 4.91 2.31 3.47
N LEU A 91 5.80 1.70 4.27
CA LEU A 91 5.54 1.38 5.67
C LEU A 91 5.25 2.64 6.51
N ASP A 92 6.05 3.70 6.35
CA ASP A 92 5.84 4.98 7.03
C ASP A 92 4.52 5.63 6.61
N SER A 93 4.14 5.51 5.34
CA SER A 93 2.86 5.98 4.83
C SER A 93 1.69 5.18 5.42
N LEU A 94 1.85 3.87 5.60
CA LEU A 94 0.83 3.05 6.26
C LEU A 94 0.68 3.44 7.74
N ARG A 95 1.79 3.77 8.41
CA ARG A 95 1.79 4.21 9.81
C ARG A 95 0.90 5.44 10.05
N THR A 96 0.88 6.41 9.13
CA THR A 96 0.06 7.62 9.27
C THR A 96 -1.42 7.37 9.01
N LEU A 97 -1.75 6.29 8.30
CA LEU A 97 -3.13 5.91 7.98
C LEU A 97 -3.76 5.02 9.06
N LEU A 98 -2.95 4.39 9.91
CA LEU A 98 -3.41 3.50 10.98
C LEU A 98 -3.64 4.26 12.28
N THR A 99 -4.76 3.97 12.94
CA THR A 99 -5.17 4.58 14.22
C THR A 99 -5.12 3.60 15.39
N ASP A 100 -5.09 2.29 15.09
CA ASP A 100 -5.12 1.24 16.11
C ASP A 100 -3.73 0.97 16.71
N SER A 101 -3.67 0.98 18.03
CA SER A 101 -2.46 0.68 18.83
C SER A 101 -1.85 -0.69 18.54
N ILE A 102 -2.66 -1.73 18.31
CA ILE A 102 -2.14 -3.09 18.08
C ILE A 102 -1.53 -3.20 16.68
N GLN A 103 -2.22 -2.64 15.67
CA GLN A 103 -1.73 -2.64 14.31
C GLN A 103 -0.44 -1.81 14.16
N LEU A 104 -0.34 -0.67 14.87
CA LEU A 104 0.90 0.12 14.93
C LEU A 104 2.07 -0.69 15.52
N ALA A 105 1.86 -1.44 16.60
CA ALA A 105 2.91 -2.28 17.18
C ALA A 105 3.35 -3.43 16.25
N ARG A 106 2.40 -4.02 15.50
CA ARG A 106 2.73 -5.00 14.45
C ARG A 106 3.53 -4.36 13.32
N LEU A 107 3.17 -3.14 12.92
CA LEU A 107 3.88 -2.39 11.89
C LEU A 107 5.31 -2.01 12.31
N ASP A 108 5.51 -1.62 13.57
CA ASP A 108 6.83 -1.39 14.15
C ASP A 108 7.68 -2.68 14.12
N THR A 109 7.05 -3.83 14.37
CA THR A 109 7.71 -5.15 14.23
C THR A 109 8.12 -5.41 12.78
N VAL A 110 7.27 -5.09 11.80
CA VAL A 110 7.62 -5.19 10.37
C VAL A 110 8.80 -4.27 10.03
N GLY A 111 8.82 -3.05 10.58
CA GLY A 111 9.94 -2.11 10.41
C GLY A 111 11.26 -2.65 10.95
N MET A 112 11.25 -3.25 12.15
CA MET A 112 12.43 -3.92 12.71
C MET A 112 12.91 -5.08 11.82
N LEU A 113 11.98 -5.89 11.30
CA LEU A 113 12.30 -6.99 10.38
C LEU A 113 12.92 -6.49 9.06
N PHE A 114 12.52 -5.33 8.55
CA PHE A 114 13.16 -4.72 7.38
C PHE A 114 14.62 -4.35 7.65
N MET A 115 14.90 -3.76 8.81
CA MET A 115 16.28 -3.42 9.21
C MET A 115 17.14 -4.68 9.36
N ASP A 116 16.59 -5.73 9.97
CA ASP A 116 17.29 -7.01 10.12
C ASP A 116 17.53 -7.69 8.77
N LYS A 117 16.59 -7.59 7.83
CA LYS A 117 16.74 -8.12 6.46
C LYS A 117 17.86 -7.41 5.70
N GLU A 118 17.95 -6.08 5.78
CA GLU A 118 19.07 -5.34 5.19
C GLU A 118 20.41 -5.68 5.84
N ARG A 119 20.43 -5.87 7.17
CA ARG A 119 21.64 -6.29 7.88
C ARG A 119 22.06 -7.70 7.45
N ASN A 120 21.12 -8.62 7.33
CA ASN A 120 21.36 -9.99 6.87
C ASN A 120 21.94 -9.99 5.44
N MET A 121 21.35 -9.21 4.52
CA MET A 121 21.84 -9.10 3.13
C MET A 121 23.28 -8.54 3.08
N ARG A 122 23.58 -7.50 3.87
CA ARG A 122 24.95 -6.97 3.97
C ARG A 122 25.95 -8.02 4.47
N ASN A 123 25.56 -8.78 5.50
CA ASN A 123 26.39 -9.86 6.03
C ASN A 123 26.59 -10.99 5.02
N LEU A 124 25.56 -11.29 4.21
CA LEU A 124 25.62 -12.28 3.13
C LEU A 124 26.62 -11.86 2.06
N LEU A 125 26.52 -10.62 1.58
CA LEU A 125 27.44 -10.09 0.58
C LEU A 125 28.88 -10.04 1.10
N LYS A 126 29.07 -9.65 2.37
CA LYS A 126 30.39 -9.68 3.01
C LYS A 126 30.95 -11.11 3.09
N ALA A 127 30.13 -12.10 3.46
CA ALA A 127 30.56 -13.49 3.52
C ALA A 127 30.95 -14.04 2.13
N ILE A 128 30.22 -13.66 1.08
CA ILE A 128 30.54 -14.02 -0.31
C ILE A 128 31.87 -13.39 -0.75
N GLN A 129 32.10 -12.12 -0.41
CA GLN A 129 33.34 -11.41 -0.73
C GLN A 129 34.55 -11.95 0.04
N ASP A 130 34.39 -12.28 1.33
CA ASP A 130 35.43 -12.83 2.20
C ASP A 130 35.88 -14.25 1.77
N GLY A 131 35.13 -14.91 0.89
CA GLY A 131 35.47 -16.20 0.27
C GLY A 131 36.34 -16.10 -0.99
N GLY A 132 36.69 -14.89 -1.45
CA GLY A 132 37.52 -14.66 -2.64
C GLY A 132 38.98 -15.11 -2.46
N THR A 133 39.50 -15.84 -3.45
CA THR A 133 40.85 -16.44 -3.50
C THR A 133 42.00 -15.43 -3.58
N ASP A 134 41.77 -14.26 -4.16
CA ASP A 134 42.83 -13.35 -4.62
C ASP A 134 43.64 -12.72 -3.48
N ILE A 135 42.99 -12.49 -2.33
CA ILE A 135 43.63 -11.88 -1.15
C ILE A 135 44.64 -12.84 -0.49
N LEU A 136 44.36 -14.14 -0.54
CA LEU A 136 45.12 -15.15 0.20
C LEU A 136 46.42 -15.53 -0.51
N TYR A 137 46.40 -15.61 -1.85
CA TYR A 137 47.62 -15.75 -2.65
C TYR A 137 48.56 -14.56 -2.45
N LYS A 138 48.02 -13.34 -2.46
CA LYS A 138 48.81 -12.12 -2.25
C LYS A 138 49.50 -12.11 -0.89
N GLN A 139 48.76 -12.40 0.20
CA GLN A 139 49.33 -12.43 1.55
C GLN A 139 50.43 -13.50 1.71
N HIS A 140 50.26 -14.69 1.14
CA HIS A 140 51.27 -15.76 1.22
C HIS A 140 52.50 -15.50 0.35
N ILE A 141 52.31 -14.87 -0.82
CA ILE A 141 53.43 -14.43 -1.66
C ILE A 141 54.25 -13.37 -0.92
N ASP A 142 53.58 -12.40 -0.27
CA ASP A 142 54.24 -11.34 0.50
C ASP A 142 55.03 -11.90 1.72
N GLU A 143 54.48 -12.87 2.46
CA GLU A 143 55.20 -13.55 3.56
C GLU A 143 56.44 -14.33 3.09
N LEU A 144 56.36 -14.98 1.93
CA LEU A 144 57.46 -15.75 1.38
C LEU A 144 58.58 -14.85 0.82
N ILE A 145 58.22 -13.71 0.20
CA ILE A 145 59.17 -12.68 -0.21
C ILE A 145 59.93 -12.17 1.03
N ALA A 146 59.22 -11.88 2.13
CA ALA A 146 59.83 -11.42 3.38
C ALA A 146 60.78 -12.46 4.04
N GLN A 147 60.41 -13.75 4.01
CA GLN A 147 61.30 -14.82 4.48
C GLN A 147 62.54 -15.00 3.60
N GLN A 148 62.41 -14.79 2.28
CA GLN A 148 63.51 -15.00 1.35
C GLN A 148 64.51 -13.83 1.35
N ASP A 149 64.04 -12.58 1.49
CA ASP A 149 64.90 -11.42 1.68
C ASP A 149 65.79 -11.55 2.93
N SER A 150 65.30 -12.29 3.94
CA SER A 150 66.07 -12.61 5.14
C SER A 150 67.20 -13.62 4.88
N LEU A 151 67.02 -14.55 3.92
CA LEU A 151 67.94 -15.66 3.63
C LEU A 151 68.97 -15.34 2.52
N LEU A 152 68.66 -14.42 1.61
CA LEU A 152 69.54 -14.01 0.51
C LEU A 152 70.76 -13.17 0.95
N SER A 153 70.86 -12.85 2.24
CA SER A 153 71.95 -12.05 2.80
C SER A 153 73.19 -12.86 3.24
N LEU A 154 73.19 -14.20 3.12
CA LEU A 154 74.36 -15.04 3.47
C LEU A 154 75.09 -15.58 2.23
N PRO A 155 76.38 -15.21 2.00
CA PRO A 155 77.19 -15.83 0.96
C PRO A 155 77.56 -17.27 1.37
N HIS A 156 77.08 -18.27 0.61
CA HIS A 156 77.43 -19.68 0.81
C HIS A 156 78.71 -20.03 0.05
N VAL A 157 79.78 -20.36 0.78
CA VAL A 157 81.05 -20.87 0.22
C VAL A 157 81.07 -22.40 0.35
N ARG A 158 81.11 -23.14 -0.77
CA ARG A 158 81.33 -24.59 -0.77
C ARG A 158 82.81 -24.92 -0.96
N LYS A 159 83.41 -25.68 -0.03
CA LYS A 159 84.77 -26.23 -0.17
C LYS A 159 84.75 -27.51 -1.02
N LYS A 160 85.53 -27.56 -2.10
CA LYS A 160 85.73 -28.76 -2.94
C LYS A 160 87.12 -29.35 -2.66
N VAL A 161 87.18 -30.57 -2.14
CA VAL A 161 88.43 -31.28 -1.89
C VAL A 161 88.69 -32.25 -3.05
N ILE A 162 89.80 -32.07 -3.78
CA ILE A 162 90.21 -32.97 -4.87
C ILE A 162 91.52 -33.64 -4.48
N THR A 163 91.52 -34.97 -4.34
CA THR A 163 92.71 -35.75 -3.99
C THR A 163 93.40 -36.26 -5.26
N HIS A 164 94.56 -35.74 -5.61
CA HIS A 164 95.36 -36.25 -6.73
C HIS A 164 96.32 -37.34 -6.23
N THR A 165 96.19 -38.56 -6.75
CA THR A 165 97.12 -39.67 -6.48
C THR A 165 98.13 -39.76 -7.62
N ASN A 166 99.36 -39.25 -7.43
CA ASN A 166 100.44 -39.37 -8.41
C ASN A 166 101.43 -40.47 -7.99
N SER A 167 101.51 -41.56 -8.75
CA SER A 167 102.55 -42.59 -8.58
C SER A 167 103.76 -42.28 -9.45
N TYR A 168 104.95 -42.06 -8.86
CA TYR A 168 106.20 -41.93 -9.61
C TYR A 168 106.98 -43.25 -9.67
N ILE A 169 107.31 -43.69 -10.89
CA ILE A 169 108.15 -44.87 -11.13
C ILE A 169 109.62 -44.43 -11.14
N ILE A 170 110.40 -44.82 -10.13
CA ILE A 170 111.84 -44.59 -10.08
C ILE A 170 112.54 -45.57 -11.03
N ARG A 171 113.02 -45.10 -12.18
CA ARG A 171 113.99 -45.84 -13.01
C ARG A 171 115.37 -45.85 -12.34
N LYS A 172 115.97 -47.03 -12.11
CA LYS A 172 117.40 -47.17 -11.75
C LYS A 172 118.22 -47.76 -12.91
N LYS A 173 119.34 -47.09 -13.25
CA LYS A 173 120.40 -47.51 -14.20
C LYS A 173 121.38 -48.52 -13.54
N PRO A 174 122.22 -49.24 -14.33
CA PRO A 174 122.58 -50.64 -14.09
C PRO A 174 123.70 -50.86 -13.06
N LYS A 175 123.66 -51.97 -12.32
CA LYS A 175 124.73 -52.42 -11.41
C LYS A 175 125.77 -53.27 -12.15
N SER A 176 127.04 -52.99 -11.84
CA SER A 176 128.28 -53.49 -12.45
C SER A 176 128.50 -55.02 -12.35
N PHE A 177 129.19 -55.57 -13.36
CA PHE A 177 129.36 -57.00 -13.68
C PHE A 177 129.95 -57.88 -12.55
N PHE A 178 130.64 -57.30 -11.57
CA PHE A 178 131.23 -58.05 -10.45
C PHE A 178 130.27 -58.34 -9.29
N LYS A 179 129.06 -57.75 -9.30
CA LYS A 179 128.03 -58.06 -8.29
C LYS A 179 127.12 -59.23 -8.68
N ARG A 180 127.31 -59.80 -9.88
CA ARG A 180 126.54 -60.95 -10.40
C ARG A 180 127.19 -62.31 -10.12
N LEU A 181 128.44 -62.36 -9.69
CA LEU A 181 129.14 -63.63 -9.39
C LEU A 181 129.00 -64.09 -7.93
N GLY A 182 128.40 -63.27 -7.07
CA GLY A 182 128.18 -63.59 -5.65
C GLY A 182 126.77 -64.06 -5.28
N GLU A 183 125.81 -64.03 -6.21
CA GLU A 183 124.38 -64.30 -5.91
C GLU A 183 123.80 -65.56 -6.61
N VAL A 184 124.65 -66.41 -7.20
CA VAL A 184 124.20 -67.62 -7.95
C VAL A 184 123.69 -68.76 -7.04
N PHE A 185 123.75 -68.66 -5.71
CA PHE A 185 123.34 -69.77 -4.83
C PHE A 185 122.50 -69.37 -3.61
N SER A 186 121.63 -68.36 -3.71
CA SER A 186 120.65 -68.10 -2.64
C SER A 186 119.27 -67.76 -3.22
N PRO A 187 118.24 -68.61 -2.98
CA PRO A 187 116.88 -68.29 -3.37
C PRO A 187 116.32 -67.17 -2.47
N GLY A 188 116.03 -66.02 -3.09
CA GLY A 188 114.93 -65.11 -2.77
C GLY A 188 114.92 -64.42 -1.40
N LYS A 189 115.28 -63.13 -1.38
CA LYS A 189 114.66 -62.15 -0.47
C LYS A 189 113.56 -61.40 -1.24
N ALA A 190 112.42 -61.18 -0.60
CA ALA A 190 111.46 -60.17 -1.04
C ALA A 190 111.84 -58.81 -0.44
N ASP A 191 112.27 -57.90 -1.32
CA ASP A 191 112.48 -56.47 -1.12
C ASP A 191 111.21 -55.72 -1.55
N SER A 192 110.59 -54.93 -0.67
CA SER A 192 109.98 -53.63 -1.00
C SER A 192 109.23 -53.05 0.21
N THR A 193 109.78 -52.02 0.84
CA THR A 193 109.04 -51.11 1.72
C THR A 193 108.30 -50.08 0.87
N GLN A 194 106.97 -50.08 0.90
CA GLN A 194 106.15 -48.94 0.46
C GLN A 194 106.00 -47.97 1.63
N VAL A 195 106.43 -46.72 1.44
CA VAL A 195 106.02 -45.61 2.31
C VAL A 195 104.98 -44.82 1.54
N ASN A 196 103.75 -44.82 2.05
CA ASN A 196 102.63 -44.09 1.49
C ASN A 196 102.57 -42.72 2.19
N ASN A 197 102.69 -41.61 1.45
CA ASN A 197 102.49 -40.28 2.03
C ASN A 197 101.38 -39.58 1.25
N VAL A 198 100.25 -39.33 1.93
CA VAL A 198 99.08 -38.64 1.38
C VAL A 198 99.20 -37.18 1.77
N ILE A 199 99.38 -36.29 0.79
CA ILE A 199 99.34 -34.84 1.01
C ILE A 199 97.95 -34.36 0.60
N GLN A 200 97.23 -33.76 1.55
CA GLN A 200 95.89 -33.21 1.34
C GLN A 200 96.06 -31.69 1.15
N GLU A 201 95.92 -31.19 -0.08
CA GLU A 201 95.94 -29.75 -0.34
C GLU A 201 94.49 -29.23 -0.44
N GLU A 202 94.17 -28.27 0.42
CA GLU A 202 92.85 -27.66 0.54
C GLU A 202 92.84 -26.34 -0.25
N TYR A 203 92.25 -26.35 -1.44
CA TYR A 203 92.03 -25.11 -2.22
C TYR A 203 90.65 -24.53 -1.87
N THR A 204 90.62 -23.41 -1.15
CA THR A 204 89.43 -22.54 -1.06
C THR A 204 89.38 -21.64 -2.28
N ASP A 205 88.75 -22.12 -3.35
CA ASP A 205 88.45 -21.29 -4.52
C ASP A 205 86.96 -20.94 -4.52
N THR A 206 86.67 -19.64 -4.50
CA THR A 206 85.31 -19.09 -4.56
C THR A 206 84.75 -19.25 -5.98
N LEU A 207 84.23 -20.44 -6.28
CA LEU A 207 83.40 -20.65 -7.46
C LEU A 207 82.01 -20.05 -7.23
N THR A 208 81.75 -18.88 -7.81
CA THR A 208 80.38 -18.37 -7.98
C THR A 208 79.69 -19.14 -9.11
N GLU A 209 79.17 -20.32 -8.81
CA GLU A 209 78.12 -20.91 -9.64
C GLU A 209 76.88 -20.02 -9.52
N ALA A 210 76.37 -19.55 -10.66
CA ALA A 210 75.10 -18.84 -10.72
C ALA A 210 74.00 -19.76 -10.17
N TYR A 211 73.54 -19.45 -8.96
CA TYR A 211 72.39 -20.10 -8.33
C TYR A 211 71.22 -20.10 -9.33
N SER A 212 70.76 -21.28 -9.75
CA SER A 212 69.55 -21.42 -10.57
C SER A 212 68.37 -21.62 -9.61
N PRO A 213 67.56 -20.59 -9.36
CA PRO A 213 66.48 -20.63 -8.36
C PRO A 213 65.28 -21.48 -8.80
N ALA A 214 65.29 -22.08 -10.00
CA ALA A 214 64.11 -22.69 -10.60
C ALA A 214 63.52 -23.84 -9.76
N ASP A 215 64.34 -24.78 -9.26
CA ASP A 215 63.86 -25.92 -8.48
C ASP A 215 63.34 -25.50 -7.09
N THR A 216 63.97 -24.48 -6.50
CA THR A 216 63.53 -23.88 -5.23
C THR A 216 62.19 -23.16 -5.42
N VAL A 217 62.04 -22.39 -6.51
CA VAL A 217 60.79 -21.69 -6.86
C VAL A 217 59.67 -22.68 -7.18
N VAL A 218 59.95 -23.77 -7.89
CA VAL A 218 58.94 -24.83 -8.18
C VAL A 218 58.47 -25.50 -6.90
N THR A 219 59.38 -25.81 -5.98
CA THR A 219 59.02 -26.42 -4.68
C THR A 219 58.23 -25.44 -3.80
N MET A 220 58.59 -24.15 -3.82
CA MET A 220 57.83 -23.09 -3.15
C MET A 220 56.43 -22.92 -3.74
N LEU A 221 56.29 -22.87 -5.06
CA LEU A 221 54.99 -22.78 -5.74
C LEU A 221 54.10 -23.99 -5.44
N LYS A 222 54.68 -25.20 -5.36
CA LYS A 222 53.94 -26.42 -4.97
C LYS A 222 53.50 -26.41 -3.50
N ASN A 223 54.33 -25.86 -2.61
CA ASN A 223 53.99 -25.67 -1.20
C ASN A 223 52.93 -24.58 -0.99
N ILE A 224 52.98 -23.48 -1.77
CA ILE A 224 51.91 -22.47 -1.82
C ILE A 224 50.64 -23.14 -2.31
N GLN A 225 50.70 -23.85 -3.44
CA GLN A 225 49.53 -24.48 -4.03
C GLN A 225 48.86 -25.45 -3.06
N SER A 226 49.62 -26.36 -2.43
CA SER A 226 49.07 -27.35 -1.48
C SER A 226 48.52 -26.73 -0.20
N ARG A 227 49.25 -25.80 0.43
CA ARG A 227 48.77 -25.14 1.67
C ARG A 227 47.59 -24.21 1.42
N VAL A 228 47.57 -23.54 0.27
CA VAL A 228 46.42 -22.73 -0.15
C VAL A 228 45.24 -23.67 -0.41
N THR A 229 45.39 -24.80 -1.12
CA THR A 229 44.25 -25.71 -1.33
C THR A 229 43.63 -26.26 -0.05
N ASP A 230 44.43 -26.68 0.94
CA ASP A 230 43.91 -27.29 2.17
C ASP A 230 43.17 -26.25 3.05
N THR A 231 43.81 -25.09 3.27
CA THR A 231 43.20 -24.00 4.06
C THR A 231 42.00 -23.37 3.35
N GLN A 232 42.00 -23.37 2.02
CA GLN A 232 40.87 -22.91 1.21
C GLN A 232 39.66 -23.82 1.35
N GLN A 233 39.84 -25.14 1.41
CA GLN A 233 38.71 -26.05 1.49
C GLN A 233 37.93 -25.87 2.81
N GLU A 234 38.63 -25.81 3.95
CA GLU A 234 37.99 -25.57 5.24
C GLU A 234 37.33 -24.18 5.32
N ARG A 235 38.00 -23.14 4.82
CA ARG A 235 37.46 -21.78 4.82
C ARG A 235 36.26 -21.67 3.87
N MET A 236 36.32 -22.30 2.71
CA MET A 236 35.22 -22.35 1.74
C MET A 236 34.02 -23.07 2.33
N GLU A 237 34.21 -24.18 3.05
CA GLU A 237 33.13 -24.85 3.78
C GLU A 237 32.51 -23.96 4.87
N MET A 238 33.34 -23.25 5.66
CA MET A 238 32.84 -22.30 6.67
C MET A 238 32.04 -21.16 6.04
N VAL A 239 32.56 -20.56 4.97
CA VAL A 239 31.89 -19.49 4.21
C VAL A 239 30.60 -20.02 3.58
N ASN A 240 30.58 -21.22 3.02
CA ASN A 240 29.37 -21.83 2.47
C ASN A 240 28.31 -22.06 3.55
N ARG A 241 28.69 -22.63 4.71
CA ARG A 241 27.77 -22.83 5.85
C ARG A 241 27.20 -21.50 6.34
N ARG A 242 28.04 -20.47 6.46
CA ARG A 242 27.62 -19.12 6.87
C ARG A 242 26.70 -18.46 5.83
N THR A 243 27.01 -18.61 4.54
CA THR A 243 26.20 -18.10 3.43
C THR A 243 24.83 -18.78 3.40
N GLN A 244 24.79 -20.11 3.58
CA GLN A 244 23.55 -20.89 3.67
C GLN A 244 22.70 -20.50 4.88
N SER A 245 23.31 -20.30 6.07
CA SER A 245 22.56 -19.89 7.26
C SER A 245 21.98 -18.48 7.11
N LEU A 246 22.72 -17.56 6.49
CA LEU A 246 22.24 -16.22 6.18
C LEU A 246 21.09 -16.26 5.16
N ARG A 247 21.19 -17.06 4.09
CA ARG A 247 20.10 -17.31 3.14
C ARG A 247 18.83 -17.81 3.82
N LEU A 248 18.93 -18.85 4.65
CA LEU A 248 17.79 -19.42 5.37
C LEU A 248 17.16 -18.40 6.32
N SER A 249 17.98 -17.60 7.00
CA SER A 249 17.51 -16.53 7.88
C SER A 249 16.77 -15.44 7.08
N GLY A 250 17.29 -15.05 5.92
CA GLY A 250 16.63 -14.12 5.01
C GLY A 250 15.24 -14.61 4.57
N LEU A 251 15.13 -15.88 4.17
CA LEU A 251 13.84 -16.49 3.79
C LEU A 251 12.83 -16.50 4.95
N LYS A 252 13.27 -16.85 6.16
CA LYS A 252 12.42 -16.82 7.36
C LYS A 252 11.93 -15.41 7.69
N LEU A 253 12.79 -14.40 7.55
CA LEU A 253 12.39 -13.00 7.73
C LEU A 253 11.31 -12.61 6.71
N SER A 254 11.50 -12.95 5.43
CA SER A 254 10.52 -12.68 4.37
C SER A 254 9.17 -13.33 4.67
N GLN A 255 9.16 -14.60 5.07
CA GLN A 255 7.94 -15.31 5.46
C GLN A 255 7.25 -14.63 6.65
N LYS A 256 8.02 -14.20 7.66
CA LYS A 256 7.46 -13.54 8.84
C LYS A 256 6.82 -12.20 8.50
N VAL A 257 7.46 -11.41 7.64
CA VAL A 257 6.87 -10.14 7.17
C VAL A 257 5.59 -10.40 6.39
N ASN A 258 5.60 -11.34 5.43
CA ASN A 258 4.40 -11.67 4.65
C ASN A 258 3.26 -12.15 5.55
N GLN A 259 3.55 -12.95 6.57
CA GLN A 259 2.54 -13.40 7.53
C GLN A 259 1.93 -12.24 8.32
N LEU A 260 2.77 -11.33 8.86
CA LEU A 260 2.29 -10.17 9.60
C LEU A 260 1.43 -9.25 8.71
N LEU A 261 1.85 -9.04 7.47
CA LEU A 261 1.17 -8.16 6.53
C LEU A 261 -0.15 -8.76 6.02
N SER A 262 -0.17 -10.08 5.76
CA SER A 262 -1.38 -10.83 5.43
C SER A 262 -2.39 -10.84 6.58
N THR A 263 -1.92 -10.93 7.83
CA THR A 263 -2.81 -10.89 9.00
C THR A 263 -3.48 -9.51 9.12
N ILE A 264 -2.74 -8.43 8.87
CA ILE A 264 -3.29 -7.07 8.84
C ILE A 264 -4.32 -6.94 7.71
N GLU A 265 -4.02 -7.47 6.53
CA GLU A 265 -4.94 -7.43 5.39
C GLU A 265 -6.23 -8.24 5.64
N GLU A 266 -6.12 -9.45 6.19
CA GLU A 266 -7.26 -10.31 6.53
C GLU A 266 -8.15 -9.68 7.61
N GLU A 267 -7.56 -9.09 8.66
CA GLU A 267 -8.32 -8.40 9.71
C GLU A 267 -9.05 -7.18 9.15
N GLU A 268 -8.40 -6.35 8.33
CA GLU A 268 -9.04 -5.21 7.67
C GLU A 268 -10.13 -5.67 6.69
N GLN A 269 -9.92 -6.77 5.96
CA GLN A 269 -10.92 -7.31 5.03
C GLN A 269 -12.12 -7.91 5.76
N ALA A 270 -11.91 -8.58 6.89
CA ALA A 270 -13.00 -9.08 7.73
C ALA A 270 -13.81 -7.91 8.33
N LEU A 271 -13.15 -6.85 8.78
CA LEU A 271 -13.80 -5.61 9.23
C LEU A 271 -14.59 -4.94 8.11
N ALA A 272 -14.01 -4.85 6.92
CA ALA A 272 -14.65 -4.29 5.73
C ALA A 272 -15.88 -5.10 5.30
N GLN A 273 -15.78 -6.43 5.25
CA GLN A 273 -16.90 -7.31 4.92
C GLN A 273 -18.01 -7.23 5.98
N ASN A 274 -17.65 -7.20 7.26
CA ASN A 274 -18.64 -7.03 8.33
C ASN A 274 -19.34 -5.66 8.24
N LYS A 275 -18.61 -4.60 7.89
CA LYS A 275 -19.19 -3.27 7.63
C LYS A 275 -20.10 -3.29 6.40
N HIS A 276 -19.68 -3.90 5.28
CA HIS A 276 -20.52 -4.03 4.08
C HIS A 276 -21.80 -4.83 4.33
N ILE A 277 -21.74 -5.93 5.10
CA ILE A 277 -22.93 -6.72 5.47
C ILE A 277 -23.88 -5.89 6.35
N GLN A 278 -23.35 -5.10 7.28
CA GLN A 278 -24.16 -4.17 8.09
C GLN A 278 -24.77 -3.05 7.23
N GLU A 279 -24.02 -2.50 6.28
CA GLU A 279 -24.48 -1.46 5.36
C GLU A 279 -25.56 -1.97 4.39
N GLU A 280 -25.46 -3.20 3.90
CA GLU A 280 -26.52 -3.82 3.09
C GLU A 280 -27.79 -4.10 3.91
N TYR A 281 -27.66 -4.46 5.19
CA TYR A 281 -28.80 -4.68 6.09
C TYR A 281 -29.56 -3.37 6.39
N ILE A 282 -28.82 -2.28 6.56
CA ILE A 282 -29.40 -0.93 6.67
C ILE A 282 -30.03 -0.52 5.33
N ARG A 283 -29.37 -0.78 4.19
CA ARG A 283 -29.89 -0.43 2.85
C ARG A 283 -31.22 -1.11 2.53
N GLN A 284 -31.39 -2.40 2.84
CA GLN A 284 -32.63 -3.11 2.51
C GLN A 284 -33.78 -2.82 3.47
N SER A 285 -33.50 -2.65 4.77
CA SER A 285 -34.55 -2.29 5.74
C SER A 285 -35.02 -0.84 5.55
N SER A 286 -34.11 0.10 5.24
CA SER A 286 -34.44 1.49 4.95
C SER A 286 -35.20 1.68 3.64
N ILE A 287 -34.93 0.90 2.59
CA ILE A 287 -35.74 0.98 1.35
C ILE A 287 -37.20 0.59 1.62
N ARG A 288 -37.45 -0.42 2.46
CA ARG A 288 -38.81 -0.87 2.76
C ARG A 288 -39.56 0.13 3.65
N THR A 289 -38.91 0.75 4.63
CA THR A 289 -39.53 1.78 5.48
C THR A 289 -39.76 3.08 4.72
N VAL A 290 -38.80 3.52 3.89
CA VAL A 290 -38.95 4.68 3.00
C VAL A 290 -40.07 4.45 1.97
N ALA A 291 -40.13 3.26 1.35
CA ALA A 291 -41.22 2.90 0.45
C ALA A 291 -42.57 2.86 1.17
N GLY A 292 -42.62 2.37 2.41
CA GLY A 292 -43.82 2.37 3.23
C GLY A 292 -44.35 3.78 3.52
N ILE A 293 -43.47 4.71 3.90
CA ILE A 293 -43.84 6.11 4.15
C ILE A 293 -44.29 6.81 2.85
N ALA A 294 -43.63 6.54 1.74
CA ALA A 294 -44.03 7.08 0.44
C ALA A 294 -45.44 6.62 0.03
N ILE A 295 -45.77 5.35 0.25
CA ILE A 295 -47.12 4.81 0.01
C ILE A 295 -48.14 5.51 0.93
N VAL A 296 -47.84 5.68 2.22
CA VAL A 296 -48.73 6.39 3.17
C VAL A 296 -48.95 7.84 2.73
N ALA A 297 -47.91 8.54 2.28
CA ALA A 297 -48.01 9.90 1.77
C ALA A 297 -48.93 9.99 0.54
N VAL A 298 -48.82 9.04 -0.39
CA VAL A 298 -49.69 8.97 -1.57
C VAL A 298 -51.15 8.68 -1.18
N VAL A 299 -51.39 7.76 -0.24
CA VAL A 299 -52.74 7.46 0.25
C VAL A 299 -53.36 8.68 0.92
N LEU A 300 -52.61 9.39 1.76
CA LEU A 300 -53.06 10.63 2.39
C LEU A 300 -53.37 11.72 1.35
N ALA A 301 -52.54 11.86 0.30
CA ALA A 301 -52.79 12.81 -0.77
C ALA A 301 -54.11 12.50 -1.52
N ILE A 302 -54.36 11.23 -1.83
CA ILE A 302 -55.61 10.77 -2.46
C ILE A 302 -56.81 11.05 -1.55
N PHE A 303 -56.68 10.76 -0.26
CA PHE A 303 -57.73 11.03 0.72
C PHE A 303 -58.10 12.52 0.79
N PHE A 304 -57.11 13.42 0.82
CA PHE A 304 -57.34 14.85 0.78
C PHE A 304 -57.98 15.32 -0.53
N LEU A 305 -57.57 14.77 -1.68
CA LEU A 305 -58.18 15.07 -2.97
C LEU A 305 -59.68 14.72 -2.96
N VAL A 306 -60.03 13.54 -2.46
CA VAL A 306 -61.44 13.11 -2.33
C VAL A 306 -62.22 14.03 -1.38
N LEU A 307 -61.65 14.44 -0.24
CA LEU A 307 -62.30 15.39 0.66
C LEU A 307 -62.54 16.74 0.01
N ILE A 308 -61.54 17.29 -0.70
CA ILE A 308 -61.65 18.57 -1.41
C ILE A 308 -62.72 18.47 -2.50
N TRP A 309 -62.73 17.40 -3.29
CA TRP A 309 -63.75 17.18 -4.32
C TRP A 309 -65.15 17.14 -3.72
N ARG A 310 -65.34 16.34 -2.66
CA ARG A 310 -66.63 16.19 -1.99
C ARG A 310 -67.13 17.53 -1.42
N ASP A 311 -66.23 18.31 -0.82
CA ASP A 311 -66.57 19.59 -0.22
C ASP A 311 -66.90 20.66 -1.28
N ILE A 312 -66.14 20.72 -2.37
CA ILE A 312 -66.43 21.60 -3.52
C ILE A 312 -67.81 21.26 -4.11
N THR A 313 -68.12 19.97 -4.23
CA THR A 313 -69.40 19.52 -4.78
C THR A 313 -70.58 19.94 -3.90
N ARG A 314 -70.47 19.77 -2.56
CA ARG A 314 -71.47 20.27 -1.61
C ARG A 314 -71.61 21.79 -1.67
N SER A 315 -70.50 22.52 -1.65
CA SER A 315 -70.47 23.98 -1.70
C SER A 315 -71.15 24.51 -2.97
N ASN A 316 -70.93 23.86 -4.11
CA ASN A 316 -71.57 24.20 -5.37
C ASN A 316 -73.08 23.92 -5.36
N HIS A 317 -73.52 22.85 -4.70
CA HIS A 317 -74.95 22.56 -4.53
C HIS A 317 -75.66 23.65 -3.71
N TYR A 318 -75.11 24.01 -2.54
CA TYR A 318 -75.67 25.08 -1.70
C TYR A 318 -75.68 26.45 -2.39
N ARG A 319 -74.65 26.75 -3.20
CA ARG A 319 -74.65 27.96 -4.04
C ARG A 319 -75.82 27.98 -5.01
N ARG A 320 -76.11 26.86 -5.68
CA ARG A 320 -77.25 26.76 -6.60
C ARG A 320 -78.58 26.91 -5.88
N GLU A 321 -78.73 26.34 -4.68
CA GLU A 321 -79.95 26.52 -3.87
C GLU A 321 -80.15 27.97 -3.46
N LEU A 322 -79.08 28.64 -3.02
CA LEU A 322 -79.12 30.05 -2.66
C LEU A 322 -79.45 30.95 -3.86
N GLU A 323 -78.84 30.69 -5.03
CA GLU A 323 -79.16 31.42 -6.26
C GLU A 323 -80.62 31.23 -6.67
N LYS A 324 -81.17 30.02 -6.54
CA LYS A 324 -82.61 29.75 -6.80
C LYS A 324 -83.51 30.50 -5.83
N ALA A 325 -83.19 30.49 -4.53
CA ALA A 325 -83.97 31.21 -3.52
C ALA A 325 -83.92 32.73 -3.72
N LYS A 326 -82.74 33.27 -4.04
CA LYS A 326 -82.56 34.69 -4.33
C LYS A 326 -83.37 35.13 -5.55
N ARG A 327 -83.31 34.36 -6.65
CA ARG A 327 -84.11 34.62 -7.85
C ARG A 327 -85.61 34.65 -7.53
N ARG A 328 -86.11 33.67 -6.78
CA ARG A 328 -87.51 33.66 -6.35
C ARG A 328 -87.88 34.91 -5.53
N ALA A 329 -87.01 35.36 -4.64
CA ALA A 329 -87.25 36.57 -3.86
C ALA A 329 -87.25 37.82 -4.74
N GLU A 330 -86.33 37.93 -5.70
CA GLU A 330 -86.28 39.02 -6.68
C GLU A 330 -87.55 39.02 -7.57
N ASP A 331 -87.97 37.85 -8.07
CA ASP A 331 -89.19 37.70 -8.87
C ASP A 331 -90.44 38.12 -8.08
N LEU A 332 -90.54 37.72 -6.80
CA LEU A 332 -91.62 38.12 -5.91
C LEU A 332 -91.60 39.63 -5.61
N LEU A 333 -90.43 40.22 -5.41
CA LEU A 333 -90.28 41.66 -5.21
C LEU A 333 -90.70 42.43 -6.47
N ALA A 334 -90.26 42.00 -7.65
CA ALA A 334 -90.66 42.60 -8.93
C ALA A 334 -92.17 42.45 -9.19
N ALA A 335 -92.75 41.29 -8.87
CA ALA A 335 -94.19 41.08 -8.95
C ALA A 335 -94.96 41.99 -7.99
N ARG A 336 -94.46 42.16 -6.75
CA ARG A 336 -95.02 43.08 -5.75
C ARG A 336 -94.96 44.53 -6.23
N GLU A 337 -93.82 44.96 -6.76
CA GLU A 337 -93.64 46.31 -7.30
C GLU A 337 -94.60 46.58 -8.46
N LYS A 338 -94.69 45.65 -9.41
CA LYS A 338 -95.63 45.75 -10.53
C LYS A 338 -97.08 45.81 -10.06
N LEU A 339 -97.47 44.98 -9.08
CA LEU A 339 -98.79 45.04 -8.47
C LEU A 339 -99.06 46.39 -7.81
N MET A 340 -98.12 46.93 -7.02
CA MET A 340 -98.26 48.26 -6.42
C MET A 340 -98.41 49.35 -7.48
N LEU A 341 -97.63 49.30 -8.56
CA LEU A 341 -97.72 50.25 -9.67
C LEU A 341 -99.09 50.18 -10.34
N THR A 342 -99.58 48.97 -10.65
CA THR A 342 -100.90 48.75 -11.26
C THR A 342 -102.03 49.20 -10.32
N ILE A 343 -101.98 48.84 -9.04
CA ILE A 343 -102.97 49.29 -8.04
C ILE A 343 -102.97 50.81 -7.93
N THR A 344 -101.79 51.44 -7.90
CA THR A 344 -101.69 52.91 -7.82
C THR A 344 -102.26 53.57 -9.07
N HIS A 345 -101.96 53.04 -10.24
CA HIS A 345 -102.51 53.51 -11.51
C HIS A 345 -104.05 53.41 -11.51
N ASP A 346 -104.59 52.27 -11.09
CA ASP A 346 -106.02 51.99 -11.12
C ASP A 346 -106.81 52.72 -10.02
N ILE A 347 -106.17 53.11 -8.91
CA ILE A 347 -106.76 53.97 -7.87
C ILE A 347 -106.75 55.44 -8.30
N LYS A 348 -105.70 55.89 -9.00
CA LYS A 348 -105.56 57.30 -9.41
C LYS A 348 -106.70 57.74 -10.33
N ALA A 349 -107.16 56.87 -11.23
CA ALA A 349 -108.26 57.17 -12.15
C ALA A 349 -109.58 57.51 -11.42
N PRO A 350 -110.16 56.65 -10.57
CA PRO A 350 -111.40 56.95 -9.86
C PRO A 350 -111.21 58.08 -8.84
N VAL A 351 -110.07 58.19 -8.15
CA VAL A 351 -109.80 59.33 -7.25
C VAL A 351 -109.78 60.64 -8.04
N GLY A 352 -109.15 60.67 -9.22
CA GLY A 352 -109.18 61.83 -10.11
C GLY A 352 -110.58 62.18 -10.58
N SER A 353 -111.41 61.18 -10.91
CA SER A 353 -112.83 61.39 -11.25
C SER A 353 -113.63 61.94 -10.06
N ILE A 354 -113.48 61.37 -8.86
CA ILE A 354 -114.13 61.85 -7.64
C ILE A 354 -113.72 63.29 -7.36
N LEU A 355 -112.42 63.61 -7.43
CA LEU A 355 -111.90 64.97 -7.22
C LEU A 355 -112.47 65.96 -8.25
N GLY A 356 -112.55 65.56 -9.52
CA GLY A 356 -113.16 66.38 -10.56
C GLY A 356 -114.65 66.61 -10.34
N TYR A 357 -115.38 65.59 -9.87
CA TYR A 357 -116.79 65.74 -9.49
C TYR A 357 -116.97 66.63 -8.25
N THR A 358 -116.08 66.53 -7.25
CA THR A 358 -116.13 67.41 -6.06
C THR A 358 -115.83 68.87 -6.41
N ASP A 359 -114.88 69.15 -7.31
CA ASP A 359 -114.58 70.51 -7.79
C ASP A 359 -115.75 71.11 -8.58
N LEU A 360 -116.40 70.30 -9.44
CA LEU A 360 -117.63 70.72 -10.11
C LEU A 360 -118.76 71.03 -9.12
N LEU A 361 -118.95 70.17 -8.11
CA LEU A 361 -119.94 70.35 -7.06
C LEU A 361 -119.66 71.60 -6.23
N GLU A 362 -118.41 71.85 -5.83
CA GLU A 362 -117.99 73.06 -5.11
C GLU A 362 -118.37 74.33 -5.88
N ARG A 363 -118.21 74.31 -7.21
CA ARG A 363 -118.48 75.46 -8.08
C ARG A 363 -119.97 75.72 -8.33
N ILE A 364 -120.82 74.70 -8.27
CA ILE A 364 -122.28 74.80 -8.56
C ILE A 364 -123.09 75.05 -7.27
N THR A 365 -122.53 74.75 -6.10
CA THR A 365 -123.24 74.82 -4.82
C THR A 365 -123.33 76.25 -4.25
N THR A 366 -124.55 76.77 -4.11
CA THR A 366 -124.85 78.11 -3.59
C THR A 366 -125.39 78.13 -2.15
N GLU A 367 -125.65 76.98 -1.54
CA GLU A 367 -126.15 76.83 -0.16
C GLU A 367 -125.00 76.68 0.87
N GLU A 368 -124.97 77.51 1.93
CA GLU A 368 -123.90 77.48 2.97
C GLU A 368 -123.76 76.11 3.66
N ARG A 369 -124.86 75.37 3.83
CA ARG A 369 -124.87 74.08 4.53
C ARG A 369 -124.20 72.96 3.74
N GLN A 370 -124.20 73.04 2.41
CA GLN A 370 -123.61 72.04 1.52
C GLN A 370 -122.11 72.25 1.35
N ARG A 371 -121.62 73.51 1.42
CA ARG A 371 -120.18 73.83 1.49
C ARG A 371 -119.48 73.26 2.73
N PHE A 372 -120.20 73.08 3.84
CA PHE A 372 -119.63 72.50 5.06
C PHE A 372 -119.19 71.04 4.89
N TYR A 373 -119.85 70.27 4.02
CA TYR A 373 -119.52 68.86 3.78
C TYR A 373 -118.48 68.63 2.68
N LEU A 374 -118.04 69.69 1.99
CA LEU A 374 -117.03 69.65 0.93
C LEU A 374 -115.61 70.02 1.42
N ASN A 375 -115.49 70.52 2.67
CA ASN A 375 -114.21 70.85 3.33
C ASN A 375 -113.68 69.71 4.19
#